data_AF-A0A0G4EJ69-F1
#
_entry.id   AF-A0A0G4EJ69-F1
#
_cell.length_a   1.000
_cell.length_b   1.000
_cell.length_c   1.000
_cell.angle_alpha   90.00
_cell.angle_beta   90.00
_cell.angle_gamma   90.00
#
_symmetry.space_group_name_H-M   'P 1'
#
loop_
_entity.id
_entity.type
_entity.pdbx_description
1 polymer ?
#
loop_
_entity_poly.entity_id
_entity_poly.type
_entity_poly.pdbx_seq_one_letter_code
_entity_poly.pdbx_strand_id
1 'polypeptide(L)'
;MQWIICSAGRLTIFNSKLQMASASVFGQRGAMAAAASSSSAAADLSQPQMLPSSHERYKTGTRVWMVTANREKGQQVYVKADVYRTEETGGRTRVSMREVEGREDFTVVVPHQATASPHGHQMHEGFTLVERAPRNQSDGDTAGQHVGLFDLPPDVERDVVFALLGPDGLAGLRRTCTLGSQRVSEAYVKTQIDAQLVAKGLKNILSYDLPSVGHLLRLLHIIQQSGEWAATVPIVRVAVHQRRGGGKLPIELTSADVEGVGSRAVFEGRCEALRQLSLIQRHIGIPLERDSNGLERLDGHRLTIRPLLTLPANHPFRNGYDEANPVCQSDGIRNESASVRDVVLDRMGFGGSKVTDHRVQRHDPTRYNRLRQLATQPPPIWGCHTISTNHIRALGDFNRMILLHGGQPDDTFEAHIYIYISSDTSSDLADVYLYTTERPVIGVGAARFPETMRVVRQAMGADDIQVAFGSQLVVEVD
;
A
#
# COMPACT_ATOMS: atom_id res chain seq x y z
N MET A 1 32.44 35.81 -18.54
CA MET A 1 31.62 34.65 -18.14
C MET A 1 31.52 34.64 -16.63
N GLN A 2 30.36 35.07 -16.13
CA GLN A 2 30.13 35.43 -14.74
C GLN A 2 29.33 34.28 -14.11
N TRP A 3 29.93 33.59 -13.14
CA TRP A 3 29.25 32.52 -12.40
C TRP A 3 28.46 33.15 -11.25
N ILE A 4 27.14 32.96 -11.28
CA ILE A 4 26.23 33.31 -10.19
C ILE A 4 26.22 32.13 -9.21
N ILE A 5 26.70 32.38 -7.99
CA ILE A 5 26.58 31.46 -6.84
C ILE A 5 25.25 31.81 -6.15
N CYS A 6 24.24 30.97 -6.32
CA CYS A 6 23.03 31.00 -5.51
C CYS A 6 23.17 30.02 -4.34
N SER A 7 23.36 30.58 -3.14
CA SER A 7 23.27 29.90 -1.85
C SER A 7 21.80 29.61 -1.53
N ALA A 8 21.45 28.35 -1.31
CA ALA A 8 20.14 27.93 -0.82
C ALA A 8 20.23 27.63 0.69
N GLY A 9 19.56 28.45 1.49
CA GLY A 9 19.42 28.29 2.93
C GLY A 9 18.56 27.07 3.30
N ARG A 10 19.08 26.23 4.18
CA ARG A 10 18.36 25.11 4.82
C ARG A 10 17.41 25.64 5.88
N LEU A 11 16.11 25.45 5.68
CA LEU A 11 15.10 25.51 6.72
C LEU A 11 15.12 24.19 7.50
N THR A 12 15.51 24.25 8.78
CA THR A 12 15.53 23.09 9.69
C THR A 12 14.27 23.16 10.56
N ILE A 13 13.34 22.24 10.37
CA ILE A 13 12.17 22.09 11.25
C ILE A 13 12.46 20.91 12.20
N PHE A 14 12.65 21.22 13.48
CA PHE A 14 12.73 20.25 14.57
C PHE A 14 11.33 19.66 14.83
N ASN A 15 11.20 18.34 14.78
CA ASN A 15 10.00 17.64 15.21
C ASN A 15 10.31 16.90 16.52
N SER A 16 9.67 17.33 17.61
CA SER A 16 9.80 16.79 18.96
C SER A 16 9.12 15.42 19.06
N LYS A 17 9.89 14.39 19.45
CA LYS A 17 9.39 13.05 19.79
C LYS A 17 8.52 13.11 21.05
N LEU A 18 7.28 12.63 20.97
CA LEU A 18 6.49 12.20 22.11
C LEU A 18 6.99 10.82 22.56
N GLN A 19 7.47 10.70 23.80
CA GLN A 19 7.70 9.42 24.49
C GLN A 19 6.34 8.83 24.91
N MET A 20 6.01 7.62 24.46
CA MET A 20 4.98 6.80 25.10
C MET A 20 5.65 5.79 26.04
N ALA A 21 5.28 5.88 27.31
CA ALA A 21 5.64 4.94 28.36
C ALA A 21 4.89 3.61 28.17
N SER A 22 5.64 2.50 28.17
CA SER A 22 5.13 1.14 28.27
C SER A 22 5.08 0.74 29.74
N ALA A 23 3.87 0.46 30.25
CA ALA A 23 3.68 -0.18 31.54
C ALA A 23 3.59 -1.71 31.33
N SER A 24 4.59 -2.42 31.85
CA SER A 24 4.61 -3.88 31.99
C SER A 24 3.92 -4.28 33.30
N VAL A 25 2.95 -5.19 33.24
CA VAL A 25 2.47 -5.94 34.41
C VAL A 25 2.49 -7.43 34.07
N PHE A 26 3.27 -8.18 34.86
CA PHE A 26 3.37 -9.63 34.90
C PHE A 26 2.37 -10.20 35.92
N GLY A 27 1.82 -11.37 35.66
CA GLY A 27 1.07 -12.19 36.63
C GLY A 27 0.18 -13.21 35.92
N GLN A 28 0.69 -14.39 35.58
CA GLN A 28 0.64 -15.65 36.35
C GLN A 28 -0.48 -16.62 35.93
N ARG A 29 -0.06 -17.88 35.83
CA ARG A 29 -0.73 -19.13 35.41
C ARG A 29 -2.13 -19.38 36.00
N GLY A 30 -2.96 -20.06 35.20
CA GLY A 30 -4.04 -20.93 35.67
C GLY A 30 -4.60 -21.78 34.52
N ALA A 31 -4.39 -23.08 34.58
CA ALA A 31 -5.06 -24.07 33.72
C ALA A 31 -6.53 -24.22 34.17
N MET A 32 -7.48 -24.40 33.25
CA MET A 32 -8.61 -25.32 33.40
C MET A 32 -9.49 -25.41 32.13
N ALA A 33 -9.89 -26.66 31.89
CA ALA A 33 -11.01 -27.24 31.13
C ALA A 33 -11.94 -26.33 30.30
N ALA A 34 -12.11 -26.73 29.03
CA ALA A 34 -13.15 -26.28 28.14
C ALA A 34 -14.52 -26.86 28.54
N ALA A 35 -15.49 -25.97 28.77
CA ALA A 35 -16.91 -26.26 28.72
C ALA A 35 -17.56 -25.23 27.78
N ALA A 36 -18.14 -25.73 26.69
CA ALA A 36 -18.87 -24.92 25.73
C ALA A 36 -20.22 -24.49 26.35
N SER A 37 -20.47 -23.19 26.40
CA SER A 37 -21.80 -22.65 26.69
C SER A 37 -22.10 -21.49 25.76
N SER A 38 -23.15 -21.69 24.98
CA SER A 38 -23.75 -20.75 24.04
C SER A 38 -24.27 -19.51 24.78
N SER A 39 -23.93 -18.30 24.33
CA SER A 39 -24.75 -17.14 24.64
C SER A 39 -24.67 -16.08 23.55
N SER A 40 -25.85 -15.72 23.08
CA SER A 40 -26.17 -14.76 22.04
C SER A 40 -25.98 -13.34 22.57
N ALA A 41 -25.05 -12.58 21.99
CA ALA A 41 -24.93 -11.15 22.23
C ALA A 41 -25.76 -10.39 21.19
N ALA A 42 -26.94 -9.94 21.60
CA ALA A 42 -27.71 -8.92 20.88
C ALA A 42 -26.95 -7.59 20.98
N ALA A 43 -26.76 -6.95 19.83
CA ALA A 43 -26.10 -5.66 19.72
C ALA A 43 -26.92 -4.57 20.43
N ASP A 44 -26.23 -3.84 21.28
CA ASP A 44 -26.68 -2.64 21.99
C ASP A 44 -26.90 -1.52 20.96
N LEU A 45 -28.16 -1.19 20.68
CA LEU A 45 -28.54 -0.11 19.77
C LEU A 45 -28.34 1.23 20.49
N SER A 46 -27.55 2.11 19.88
CA SER A 46 -27.33 3.48 20.34
C SER A 46 -28.67 4.21 20.51
N GLN A 47 -28.93 4.75 21.71
CA GLN A 47 -30.07 5.62 21.94
C GLN A 47 -30.08 6.78 20.92
N PRO A 48 -31.22 7.12 20.32
CA PRO A 48 -31.32 8.28 19.44
C PRO A 48 -30.98 9.55 20.24
N GLN A 49 -29.96 10.28 19.81
CA GLN A 49 -29.69 11.62 20.32
C GLN A 49 -30.96 12.46 20.15
N MET A 50 -31.51 12.96 21.27
CA MET A 50 -32.57 13.95 21.23
C MET A 50 -32.05 15.17 20.47
N LEU A 51 -32.56 15.41 19.27
CA LEU A 51 -32.32 16.65 18.54
C LEU A 51 -32.82 17.83 19.40
N PRO A 52 -32.09 18.95 19.46
CA PRO A 52 -32.55 20.15 20.15
C PRO A 52 -33.94 20.53 19.64
N SER A 53 -34.85 20.83 20.56
CA SER A 53 -36.21 21.21 20.20
C SER A 53 -36.18 22.42 19.25
N SER A 54 -37.16 22.53 18.35
CA SER A 54 -37.28 23.67 17.43
C SER A 54 -37.27 25.02 18.17
N HIS A 55 -37.66 25.03 19.44
CA HIS A 55 -37.58 26.19 20.33
C HIS A 55 -36.15 26.72 20.52
N GLU A 56 -35.12 25.85 20.56
CA GLU A 56 -33.73 26.32 20.66
C GLU A 56 -33.21 26.91 19.35
N ARG A 57 -33.80 26.53 18.21
CA ARG A 57 -33.35 26.96 16.88
C ARG A 57 -33.76 28.40 16.54
N TYR A 58 -34.89 28.87 17.05
CA TYR A 58 -35.47 30.17 16.72
C TYR A 58 -35.61 31.09 17.94
N LYS A 59 -34.50 31.39 18.62
CA LYS A 59 -34.51 32.33 19.75
C LYS A 59 -34.84 33.75 19.28
N THR A 60 -35.53 34.52 20.13
CA THR A 60 -35.71 35.96 19.91
C THR A 60 -34.34 36.63 19.70
N GLY A 61 -34.20 37.38 18.62
CA GLY A 61 -32.94 37.99 18.17
C GLY A 61 -32.13 37.14 17.17
N THR A 62 -32.55 35.92 16.85
CA THR A 62 -31.94 35.13 15.77
C THR A 62 -32.23 35.77 14.41
N ARG A 63 -31.17 35.96 13.62
CA ARG A 63 -31.23 36.47 12.25
C ARG A 63 -31.46 35.33 11.27
N VAL A 64 -32.48 35.46 10.44
CA VAL A 64 -32.80 34.48 9.40
C VAL A 64 -32.87 35.16 8.03
N TRP A 65 -32.56 34.38 6.98
CA TRP A 65 -32.82 34.77 5.61
C TRP A 65 -34.16 34.20 5.17
N MET A 66 -34.99 35.03 4.55
CA MET A 66 -36.28 34.59 4.03
C MET A 66 -36.64 35.28 2.72
N VAL A 67 -37.56 34.67 1.98
CA VAL A 67 -38.08 35.21 0.73
C VAL A 67 -39.39 35.95 1.02
N THR A 68 -39.49 37.21 0.59
CA THR A 68 -40.68 38.04 0.80
C THR A 68 -41.88 37.46 0.03
N ALA A 69 -42.87 36.92 0.75
CA ALA A 69 -44.07 36.33 0.14
C ALA A 69 -45.02 37.38 -0.47
N ASN A 70 -44.94 38.64 -0.03
CA ASN A 70 -45.83 39.72 -0.45
C ASN A 70 -45.38 40.42 -1.75
N ARG A 71 -44.25 40.02 -2.35
CA ARG A 71 -43.76 40.61 -3.60
C ARG A 71 -44.21 39.79 -4.81
N GLU A 72 -44.42 40.47 -5.93
CA GLU A 72 -44.78 39.83 -7.20
C GLU A 72 -43.79 38.70 -7.53
N LYS A 73 -44.31 37.61 -8.09
CA LYS A 73 -43.50 36.44 -8.47
C LYS A 73 -42.38 36.89 -9.44
N GLY A 74 -41.12 36.77 -9.01
CA GLY A 74 -39.95 37.25 -9.75
C GLY A 74 -39.26 38.48 -9.14
N GLN A 75 -39.90 39.20 -8.21
CA GLN A 75 -39.31 40.29 -7.41
C GLN A 75 -38.96 39.87 -5.96
N GLN A 76 -39.04 38.58 -5.71
CA GLN A 76 -38.72 37.94 -4.45
C GLN A 76 -37.22 38.11 -4.16
N VAL A 77 -36.89 38.79 -3.06
CA VAL A 77 -35.51 38.96 -2.61
C VAL A 77 -35.31 38.28 -1.26
N TYR A 78 -34.09 37.85 -0.99
CA TYR A 78 -33.70 37.39 0.33
C TYR A 78 -33.55 38.59 1.25
N VAL A 79 -34.35 38.62 2.31
CA VAL A 79 -34.29 39.67 3.33
C VAL A 79 -33.81 39.09 4.65
N LYS A 80 -33.13 39.92 5.41
CA LYS A 80 -32.69 39.61 6.77
C LYS A 80 -33.83 39.94 7.72
N ALA A 81 -34.23 39.00 8.56
CA ALA A 81 -35.29 39.22 9.53
C ALA A 81 -34.85 38.79 10.94
N ASP A 82 -35.30 39.52 11.96
CA ASP A 82 -35.11 39.19 13.36
C ASP A 82 -36.35 38.48 13.90
N VAL A 83 -36.15 37.30 14.49
CA VAL A 83 -37.22 36.61 15.24
C VAL A 83 -37.54 37.45 16.48
N TYR A 84 -38.79 37.93 16.61
CA TYR A 84 -39.20 38.70 17.79
C TYR A 84 -40.17 37.94 18.71
N ARG A 85 -40.83 36.89 18.21
CA ARG A 85 -41.78 36.10 18.98
C ARG A 85 -41.82 34.64 18.52
N THR A 86 -41.86 33.72 19.47
CA THR A 86 -42.14 32.31 19.23
C THR A 86 -43.31 31.83 20.10
N GLU A 87 -44.22 31.06 19.53
CA GLU A 87 -45.35 30.46 20.24
C GLU A 87 -45.43 28.97 19.94
N GLU A 88 -45.63 28.13 20.95
CA GLU A 88 -45.89 26.70 20.72
C GLU A 88 -47.36 26.44 20.39
N THR A 89 -47.62 25.60 19.40
CA THR A 89 -48.97 25.23 18.97
C THR A 89 -48.98 23.76 18.52
N GLY A 90 -49.41 22.85 19.41
CA GLY A 90 -49.74 21.46 19.06
C GLY A 90 -48.66 20.71 18.28
N GLY A 91 -47.41 20.73 18.74
CA GLY A 91 -46.28 20.07 18.06
C GLY A 91 -45.64 20.89 16.93
N ARG A 92 -45.97 22.18 16.84
CA ARG A 92 -45.36 23.15 15.94
C ARG A 92 -44.97 24.41 16.71
N THR A 93 -43.97 25.13 16.24
CA THR A 93 -43.56 26.44 16.74
C THR A 93 -43.96 27.50 15.71
N ARG A 94 -44.86 28.41 16.07
CA ARG A 94 -45.12 29.62 15.30
C ARG A 94 -44.01 30.63 15.58
N VAL A 95 -43.28 31.04 14.56
CA VAL A 95 -42.18 32.00 14.62
C VAL A 95 -42.63 33.29 13.93
N SER A 96 -42.61 34.40 14.66
CA SER A 96 -42.89 35.74 14.14
C SER A 96 -41.57 36.49 13.98
N MET A 97 -41.37 37.05 12.79
CA MET A 97 -40.11 37.65 12.34
C MET A 97 -40.40 39.03 11.77
N ARG A 98 -39.46 39.96 11.92
CA ARG A 98 -39.54 41.31 11.35
C ARG A 98 -38.35 41.56 10.47
N GLU A 99 -38.57 42.09 9.27
CA GLU A 99 -37.49 42.51 8.38
C GLU A 99 -36.58 43.53 9.08
N VAL A 100 -35.27 43.29 9.08
CA VAL A 100 -34.26 44.21 9.61
C VAL A 100 -34.22 45.40 8.66
N GLU A 101 -34.54 46.59 9.18
CA GLU A 101 -34.67 47.86 8.42
C GLU A 101 -35.91 47.94 7.50
N GLY A 102 -36.77 46.91 7.49
CA GLY A 102 -38.02 46.88 6.74
C GLY A 102 -39.27 47.15 7.59
N ARG A 103 -40.43 47.11 6.93
CA ARG A 103 -41.76 47.22 7.58
C ARG A 103 -42.57 45.93 7.53
N GLU A 104 -42.02 44.89 6.90
CA GLU A 104 -42.71 43.62 6.75
C GLU A 104 -42.54 42.75 8.01
N ASP A 105 -43.68 42.31 8.55
CA ASP A 105 -43.75 41.30 9.61
C ASP A 105 -44.19 39.97 8.97
N PHE A 106 -43.57 38.88 9.40
CA PHE A 106 -43.78 37.55 8.87
C PHE A 106 -44.14 36.58 9.98
N THR A 107 -45.01 35.62 9.69
CA THR A 107 -45.37 34.56 10.64
C THR A 107 -45.31 33.22 9.93
N VAL A 108 -44.50 32.31 10.45
CA VAL A 108 -44.30 30.96 9.89
C VAL A 108 -44.54 29.91 10.96
N VAL A 109 -45.18 28.81 10.64
CA VAL A 109 -45.43 27.70 11.57
C VAL A 109 -44.49 26.53 11.22
N VAL A 110 -43.56 26.21 12.12
CA VAL A 110 -42.50 25.21 11.92
C VAL A 110 -42.81 23.95 12.74
N PRO A 111 -42.89 22.75 12.14
CA PRO A 111 -43.13 21.52 12.90
C PRO A 111 -41.93 21.13 13.79
N HIS A 112 -42.19 20.55 14.97
CA HIS A 112 -41.15 20.14 15.93
C HIS A 112 -40.34 18.91 15.47
N GLN A 113 -40.92 18.06 14.63
CA GLN A 113 -40.23 16.92 14.03
C GLN A 113 -40.07 17.14 12.53
N ALA A 114 -38.82 17.25 12.09
CA ALA A 114 -38.50 17.14 10.67
C ALA A 114 -38.75 15.69 10.25
N THR A 115 -39.85 15.44 9.54
CA THR A 115 -40.03 14.19 8.80
C THR A 115 -38.98 14.15 7.68
N ALA A 116 -37.84 13.52 8.00
CA ALA A 116 -36.75 13.09 7.12
C ALA A 116 -36.22 14.10 6.08
N SER A 117 -35.12 14.78 6.45
CA SER A 117 -33.88 15.03 5.66
C SER A 117 -33.34 16.44 5.92
N PRO A 118 -32.17 16.61 6.54
CA PRO A 118 -31.58 17.93 6.83
C PRO A 118 -30.98 18.64 5.61
N HIS A 119 -31.08 18.05 4.41
CA HIS A 119 -30.49 18.58 3.17
C HIS A 119 -31.47 18.73 2.00
N GLY A 120 -32.77 18.47 2.22
CA GLY A 120 -33.81 18.79 1.25
C GLY A 120 -34.32 20.20 1.48
N HIS A 121 -34.27 21.06 0.45
CA HIS A 121 -34.95 22.36 0.46
C HIS A 121 -36.46 22.17 0.65
N GLN A 122 -36.92 22.07 1.90
CA GLN A 122 -38.34 22.12 2.21
C GLN A 122 -38.81 23.57 2.01
N MET A 123 -39.28 23.87 0.80
CA MET A 123 -40.13 25.02 0.55
C MET A 123 -41.52 24.73 1.12
N HIS A 124 -41.80 25.24 2.31
CA HIS A 124 -43.18 25.32 2.80
C HIS A 124 -43.59 26.79 2.70
N GLU A 125 -44.60 27.09 1.85
CA GLU A 125 -45.21 28.42 1.73
C GLU A 125 -44.21 29.59 1.50
N GLY A 126 -43.16 29.38 0.69
CA GLY A 126 -42.19 30.42 0.35
C GLY A 126 -41.06 30.63 1.37
N PHE A 127 -40.99 29.80 2.40
CA PHE A 127 -39.91 29.85 3.39
C PHE A 127 -38.78 28.87 3.03
N THR A 128 -37.53 29.33 3.05
CA THR A 128 -36.34 28.48 3.01
C THR A 128 -35.35 29.02 4.02
N LEU A 129 -35.14 28.26 5.10
CA LEU A 129 -34.11 28.60 6.08
C LEU A 129 -32.74 28.36 5.43
N VAL A 130 -32.00 29.44 5.19
CA VAL A 130 -30.59 29.36 4.79
C VAL A 130 -29.77 29.96 5.92
N GLU A 131 -29.03 29.13 6.66
CA GLU A 131 -28.14 29.59 7.74
C GLU A 131 -26.98 30.45 7.21
N ARG A 132 -26.74 30.45 5.90
CA ARG A 132 -25.80 31.34 5.20
C ARG A 132 -26.50 32.02 4.03
N ALA A 133 -26.24 33.31 3.83
CA ALA A 133 -26.74 34.03 2.67
C ALA A 133 -26.33 33.30 1.37
N PRO A 134 -27.21 33.21 0.35
CA PRO A 134 -26.80 32.91 -1.00
C PRO A 134 -25.70 33.90 -1.41
N ARG A 135 -24.58 33.42 -1.97
CA ARG A 135 -23.54 34.30 -2.52
C ARG A 135 -24.19 35.12 -3.65
N ASN A 136 -24.50 36.39 -3.36
CA ASN A 136 -24.87 37.36 -4.39
C ASN A 136 -23.70 37.49 -5.36
N GLN A 137 -23.97 37.27 -6.64
CA GLN A 137 -23.00 37.31 -7.73
C GLN A 137 -22.63 38.74 -8.18
N SER A 138 -23.10 39.80 -7.52
CA SER A 138 -23.10 41.12 -8.16
C SER A 138 -22.92 42.35 -7.26
N ASP A 139 -22.24 42.27 -6.12
CA ASP A 139 -21.83 43.51 -5.41
C ASP A 139 -20.32 43.68 -5.42
N GLY A 140 -19.91 44.77 -6.06
CA GLY A 140 -18.54 45.10 -6.39
C GLY A 140 -17.63 45.33 -5.18
N ASP A 141 -16.36 44.96 -5.38
CA ASP A 141 -15.18 45.70 -4.97
C ASP A 141 -15.05 46.10 -3.49
N THR A 142 -15.51 45.25 -2.57
CA THR A 142 -15.06 45.33 -1.18
C THR A 142 -13.78 44.52 -1.01
N ALA A 143 -12.65 45.25 -0.92
CA ALA A 143 -11.34 44.75 -0.53
C ALA A 143 -11.44 43.99 0.80
N GLY A 144 -11.47 42.66 0.72
CA GLY A 144 -11.77 41.79 1.87
C GLY A 144 -12.48 40.48 1.50
N GLN A 145 -12.77 40.23 0.22
CA GLN A 145 -13.27 38.92 -0.22
C GLN A 145 -12.29 37.81 0.16
N HIS A 146 -12.75 36.91 1.02
CA HIS A 146 -12.07 35.64 1.30
C HIS A 146 -11.90 34.88 -0.02
N VAL A 147 -10.68 34.82 -0.52
CA VAL A 147 -10.30 33.97 -1.65
C VAL A 147 -10.64 32.52 -1.26
N GLY A 148 -11.62 31.94 -1.94
CA GLY A 148 -11.98 30.55 -1.75
C GLY A 148 -10.85 29.65 -2.24
N LEU A 149 -10.74 28.45 -1.64
CA LEU A 149 -9.71 27.46 -2.00
C LEU A 149 -9.64 27.16 -3.51
N PHE A 150 -10.77 27.27 -4.21
CA PHE A 150 -10.91 26.99 -5.64
C PHE A 150 -10.89 28.22 -6.54
N ASP A 151 -10.62 29.40 -5.97
CA ASP A 151 -10.42 30.65 -6.72
C ASP A 151 -8.95 30.83 -7.12
N LEU A 152 -8.08 29.88 -6.76
CA LEU A 152 -6.66 29.84 -7.15
C LEU A 152 -6.50 29.46 -8.63
N PRO A 153 -5.43 29.94 -9.31
CA PRO A 153 -5.08 29.44 -10.63
C PRO A 153 -4.93 27.91 -10.62
N PRO A 154 -5.42 27.18 -11.65
CA PRO A 154 -5.43 25.72 -11.65
C PRO A 154 -4.07 25.07 -11.39
N ASP A 155 -2.98 25.69 -11.86
CA ASP A 155 -1.62 25.17 -11.66
C ASP A 155 -1.18 25.33 -10.21
N VAL A 156 -1.53 26.43 -9.55
CA VAL A 156 -1.24 26.62 -8.11
C VAL A 156 -2.07 25.66 -7.25
N GLU A 157 -3.34 25.48 -7.60
CA GLU A 157 -4.21 24.51 -6.94
C GLU A 157 -3.64 23.09 -7.05
N ARG A 158 -3.23 22.65 -8.24
CA ARG A 158 -2.72 21.30 -8.49
C ARG A 158 -1.31 21.08 -7.96
N ASP A 159 -0.38 21.97 -8.30
CA ASP A 159 1.05 21.73 -8.08
C ASP A 159 1.48 22.08 -6.65
N VAL A 160 0.71 22.93 -5.97
CA VAL A 160 1.01 23.34 -4.58
C VAL A 160 -0.02 22.73 -3.62
N VAL A 161 -1.29 23.09 -3.75
CA VAL A 161 -2.31 22.70 -2.74
C VAL A 161 -2.52 21.18 -2.77
N PHE A 162 -2.77 20.60 -3.95
CA PHE A 162 -3.07 19.16 -4.05
C PHE A 162 -1.85 18.30 -3.75
N ALA A 163 -0.65 18.75 -4.12
CA ALA A 163 0.60 18.10 -3.75
C ALA A 163 0.78 18.01 -2.22
N LEU A 164 0.43 19.08 -1.48
CA LEU A 164 0.51 19.12 -0.02
C LEU A 164 -0.54 18.27 0.70
N LEU A 165 -1.72 18.09 0.10
CA LEU A 165 -2.81 17.31 0.70
C LEU A 165 -2.53 15.80 0.73
N GLY A 166 -1.74 15.30 -0.23
CA GLY A 166 -1.56 13.87 -0.45
C GLY A 166 -2.88 13.14 -0.77
N PRO A 167 -2.85 11.81 -0.94
CA PRO A 167 -4.02 11.05 -1.40
C PRO A 167 -5.21 11.11 -0.44
N ASP A 168 -4.94 11.15 0.86
CA ASP A 168 -5.97 11.22 1.90
C ASP A 168 -6.65 12.59 1.92
N GLY A 169 -5.86 13.67 1.84
CA GLY A 169 -6.39 15.02 1.76
C GLY A 169 -7.19 15.22 0.47
N LEU A 170 -6.76 14.62 -0.66
CA LEU A 170 -7.52 14.63 -1.91
C LEU A 170 -8.84 13.86 -1.80
N ALA A 171 -8.82 12.67 -1.18
CA ALA A 171 -10.04 11.91 -0.90
C ALA A 171 -11.00 12.65 0.05
N GLY A 172 -10.45 13.37 1.03
CA GLY A 172 -11.20 14.27 1.90
C GLY A 172 -11.84 15.42 1.12
N LEU A 173 -11.01 16.18 0.39
CA LEU A 173 -11.44 17.32 -0.42
C LEU A 173 -12.57 16.94 -1.38
N ARG A 174 -12.43 15.82 -2.09
CA ARG A 174 -13.44 15.27 -3.00
C ARG A 174 -14.80 15.01 -2.32
N ARG A 175 -14.80 14.62 -1.04
CA ARG A 175 -16.03 14.34 -0.27
C ARG A 175 -16.67 15.59 0.34
N THR A 176 -15.93 16.69 0.48
CA THR A 176 -16.46 17.90 1.14
C THR A 176 -17.43 18.69 0.26
N CYS A 177 -17.23 18.72 -1.05
CA CYS A 177 -18.07 19.52 -1.95
C CYS A 177 -18.00 19.06 -3.42
N THR A 178 -19.00 19.45 -4.21
CA THR A 178 -19.07 19.15 -5.65
C THR A 178 -17.86 19.66 -6.41
N LEU A 179 -17.37 20.86 -6.08
CA LEU A 179 -16.20 21.44 -6.74
C LEU A 179 -14.93 20.65 -6.45
N GLY A 180 -14.71 20.22 -5.20
CA GLY A 180 -13.62 19.31 -4.85
C GLY A 180 -13.70 17.98 -5.61
N SER A 181 -14.91 17.44 -5.79
CA SER A 181 -15.14 16.23 -6.60
C SER A 181 -14.84 16.43 -8.09
N GLN A 182 -15.14 17.61 -8.64
CA GLN A 182 -14.80 17.96 -10.02
C GLN A 182 -13.29 18.19 -10.19
N ARG A 183 -12.63 18.83 -9.22
CA ARG A 183 -11.21 19.19 -9.28
C ARG A 183 -10.29 18.00 -9.07
N VAL A 184 -10.62 17.12 -8.12
CA VAL A 184 -9.95 15.81 -7.96
C VAL A 184 -10.57 14.81 -8.95
N SER A 185 -10.28 15.05 -10.23
CA SER A 185 -10.77 14.27 -11.36
C SER A 185 -9.98 12.98 -11.55
N GLU A 186 -10.56 12.03 -12.28
CA GLU A 186 -9.89 10.79 -12.66
C GLU A 186 -8.57 11.05 -13.39
N ALA A 187 -8.57 11.94 -14.40
CA ALA A 187 -7.39 12.27 -15.20
C ALA A 187 -6.26 12.86 -14.34
N TYR A 188 -6.59 13.69 -13.34
CA TYR A 188 -5.60 14.23 -12.42
C TYR A 188 -4.96 13.10 -11.61
N VAL A 189 -5.75 12.21 -11.00
CA VAL A 189 -5.21 11.11 -10.18
C VAL A 189 -4.39 10.14 -11.04
N LYS A 190 -4.81 9.84 -12.28
CA LYS A 190 -4.02 9.03 -13.23
C LYS A 190 -2.65 9.65 -13.51
N THR A 191 -2.60 10.95 -13.78
CA THR A 191 -1.33 11.68 -13.99
C THR A 191 -0.40 11.56 -12.78
N GLN A 192 -0.94 11.64 -11.57
CA GLN A 192 -0.16 11.48 -10.34
C GLN A 192 0.35 10.05 -10.16
N ILE A 193 -0.47 9.03 -10.46
CA ILE A 193 -0.04 7.62 -10.42
C ILE A 193 1.09 7.40 -11.44
N ASP A 194 0.92 7.86 -12.68
CA ASP A 194 1.91 7.69 -13.74
C ASP A 194 3.25 8.34 -13.37
N ALA A 195 3.22 9.53 -12.78
CA ALA A 195 4.41 10.20 -12.27
C ALA A 195 5.11 9.36 -11.18
N GLN A 196 4.35 8.77 -10.25
CA GLN A 196 4.91 7.87 -9.22
C GLN A 196 5.48 6.58 -9.82
N LEU A 197 4.81 5.99 -10.82
CA LEU A 197 5.30 4.81 -11.51
C LEU A 197 6.61 5.10 -12.27
N VAL A 198 6.75 6.28 -12.88
CA VAL A 198 8.03 6.70 -13.49
C VAL A 198 9.10 6.90 -12.44
N ALA A 199 8.81 7.69 -11.39
CA ALA A 199 9.79 8.03 -10.35
C ALA A 199 10.35 6.80 -9.63
N LYS A 200 9.54 5.73 -9.48
CA LYS A 200 9.92 4.49 -8.82
C LYS A 200 10.41 3.39 -9.78
N GLY A 201 10.57 3.69 -11.08
CA GLY A 201 11.03 2.71 -12.08
C GLY A 201 10.02 1.59 -12.37
N LEU A 202 8.74 1.82 -12.10
CA LEU A 202 7.64 0.85 -12.23
C LEU A 202 6.84 0.97 -13.52
N LYS A 203 7.07 2.00 -14.36
CA LYS A 203 6.27 2.22 -15.59
C LYS A 203 6.20 1.00 -16.51
N ASN A 204 7.29 0.24 -16.61
CA ASN A 204 7.36 -0.97 -17.44
C ASN A 204 7.05 -2.26 -16.65
N ILE A 205 6.66 -2.12 -15.38
CA ILE A 205 6.40 -3.22 -14.45
C ILE A 205 4.93 -3.31 -14.13
N LEU A 206 4.28 -2.17 -13.87
CA LEU A 206 2.89 -2.06 -13.47
C LEU A 206 2.14 -1.15 -14.45
N SER A 207 0.95 -1.58 -14.84
CA SER A 207 -0.11 -0.77 -15.41
C SER A 207 -1.33 -0.89 -14.51
N TYR A 208 -2.39 -0.15 -14.78
CA TYR A 208 -3.61 -0.23 -13.98
C TYR A 208 -4.84 0.05 -14.85
N ASP A 209 -5.90 -0.71 -14.58
CA ASP A 209 -7.24 -0.44 -15.08
C ASP A 209 -8.21 -0.50 -13.89
N LEU A 210 -8.64 0.68 -13.43
CA LEU A 210 -9.42 0.84 -12.21
C LEU A 210 -10.71 1.62 -12.49
N PRO A 211 -11.88 1.10 -12.08
CA PRO A 211 -13.17 1.62 -12.52
C PRO A 211 -13.61 2.90 -11.79
N SER A 212 -12.90 3.33 -10.74
CA SER A 212 -13.32 4.48 -9.95
C SER A 212 -12.16 5.34 -9.45
N VAL A 213 -12.46 6.64 -9.26
CA VAL A 213 -11.53 7.59 -8.62
C VAL A 213 -11.15 7.15 -7.20
N GLY A 214 -12.05 6.46 -6.50
CA GLY A 214 -11.75 5.92 -5.16
C GLY A 214 -10.67 4.85 -5.19
N HIS A 215 -10.72 3.93 -6.16
CA HIS A 215 -9.68 2.92 -6.38
C HIS A 215 -8.37 3.56 -6.81
N LEU A 216 -8.41 4.56 -7.70
CA LEU A 216 -7.21 5.29 -8.13
C LEU A 216 -6.54 6.03 -6.97
N LEU A 217 -7.30 6.73 -6.12
CA LEU A 217 -6.75 7.40 -4.93
C LEU A 217 -6.11 6.39 -3.95
N ARG A 218 -6.73 5.21 -3.80
CA ARG A 218 -6.16 4.13 -2.99
C ARG A 218 -4.88 3.56 -3.60
N LEU A 219 -4.82 3.35 -4.91
CA LEU A 219 -3.59 2.92 -5.59
C LEU A 219 -2.48 3.97 -5.44
N LEU A 220 -2.80 5.25 -5.62
CA LEU A 220 -1.84 6.35 -5.43
C LEU A 220 -1.25 6.34 -4.02
N HIS A 221 -2.11 6.18 -2.99
CA HIS A 221 -1.67 6.02 -1.60
C HIS A 221 -0.74 4.82 -1.43
N ILE A 222 -1.12 3.65 -1.95
CA ILE A 222 -0.31 2.43 -1.82
C ILE A 222 1.08 2.63 -2.43
N ILE A 223 1.18 3.17 -3.66
CA ILE A 223 2.47 3.36 -4.33
C ILE A 223 3.36 4.34 -3.55
N GLN A 224 2.80 5.44 -3.05
CA GLN A 224 3.54 6.44 -2.28
C GLN A 224 4.05 5.90 -0.95
N GLN A 225 3.25 5.07 -0.27
CA GLN A 225 3.54 4.57 1.09
C GLN A 225 4.24 3.20 1.12
N SER A 226 4.48 2.59 -0.04
CA SER A 226 5.19 1.30 -0.16
C SER A 226 6.69 1.45 -0.35
N GLY A 227 7.27 2.64 -0.09
CA GLY A 227 8.72 2.86 -0.10
C GLY A 227 9.40 2.55 -1.44
N GLU A 228 10.61 1.99 -1.41
CA GLU A 228 11.46 1.80 -2.60
C GLU A 228 11.27 0.46 -3.30
N TRP A 229 10.94 0.50 -4.59
CA TRP A 229 10.56 -0.70 -5.35
C TRP A 229 11.70 -1.38 -6.11
N ALA A 230 12.89 -0.77 -6.15
CA ALA A 230 14.01 -1.25 -6.96
C ALA A 230 14.35 -2.73 -6.71
N ALA A 231 14.31 -3.18 -5.45
CA ALA A 231 14.58 -4.58 -5.09
C ALA A 231 13.45 -5.55 -5.44
N THR A 232 12.22 -5.07 -5.63
CA THR A 232 11.04 -5.88 -5.96
C THR A 232 10.88 -6.07 -7.46
N VAL A 233 11.40 -5.15 -8.28
CA VAL A 233 11.35 -5.23 -9.75
C VAL A 233 11.94 -6.54 -10.30
N PRO A 234 13.15 -6.99 -9.90
CA PRO A 234 13.68 -8.27 -10.36
C PRO A 234 12.82 -9.47 -9.96
N ILE A 235 12.20 -9.45 -8.77
CA ILE A 235 11.32 -10.52 -8.28
C ILE A 235 10.09 -10.66 -9.18
N VAL A 236 9.49 -9.52 -9.55
CA VAL A 236 8.36 -9.49 -10.47
C VAL A 236 8.74 -10.08 -11.83
N ARG A 237 9.93 -9.75 -12.35
CA ARG A 237 10.42 -10.28 -13.64
C ARG A 237 10.63 -11.80 -13.59
N VAL A 238 11.26 -12.31 -12.52
CA VAL A 238 11.39 -13.75 -12.28
C VAL A 238 10.03 -14.43 -12.32
N ALA A 239 9.04 -13.90 -11.59
CA ALA A 239 7.70 -14.46 -11.59
C ALA A 239 7.06 -14.50 -12.99
N VAL A 240 7.24 -13.44 -13.78
CA VAL A 240 6.75 -13.35 -15.17
C VAL A 240 7.42 -14.37 -16.07
N HIS A 241 8.75 -14.53 -16.02
CA HIS A 241 9.45 -15.56 -16.79
C HIS A 241 8.99 -16.97 -16.42
N GLN A 242 8.68 -17.21 -15.15
CA GLN A 242 8.09 -18.45 -14.65
C GLN A 242 6.59 -18.60 -14.97
N ARG A 243 6.00 -17.66 -15.72
CA ARG A 243 4.57 -17.62 -16.09
C ARG A 243 3.61 -17.57 -14.91
N ARG A 244 4.07 -17.08 -13.76
CA ARG A 244 3.21 -16.82 -12.61
C ARG A 244 2.32 -15.61 -12.90
N GLY A 245 1.09 -15.65 -12.37
CA GLY A 245 0.13 -14.55 -12.45
C GLY A 245 -0.10 -13.95 -13.85
N GLY A 246 -0.09 -14.78 -14.89
CA GLY A 246 -0.37 -14.37 -16.27
C GLY A 246 0.86 -14.15 -17.16
N GLY A 247 2.07 -14.05 -16.58
CA GLY A 247 3.32 -14.10 -17.35
C GLY A 247 3.51 -12.97 -18.36
N LYS A 248 3.02 -11.76 -18.06
CA LYS A 248 3.15 -10.59 -18.93
C LYS A 248 3.54 -9.33 -18.15
N LEU A 249 4.36 -8.50 -18.77
CA LEU A 249 4.64 -7.13 -18.34
C LEU A 249 4.08 -6.10 -19.34
N PRO A 250 3.66 -4.92 -18.87
CA PRO A 250 3.44 -4.60 -17.45
C PRO A 250 2.29 -5.45 -16.87
N ILE A 251 2.34 -5.71 -15.57
CA ILE A 251 1.26 -6.33 -14.81
C ILE A 251 0.12 -5.32 -14.69
N GLU A 252 -1.07 -5.70 -15.15
CA GLU A 252 -2.26 -4.86 -15.05
C GLU A 252 -2.90 -5.02 -13.67
N LEU A 253 -2.82 -3.95 -12.86
CA LEU A 253 -3.47 -3.88 -11.57
C LEU A 253 -4.97 -3.59 -11.72
N THR A 254 -5.76 -4.40 -11.04
CA THR A 254 -7.23 -4.36 -11.03
C THR A 254 -7.77 -3.91 -9.68
N SER A 255 -9.10 -3.69 -9.57
CA SER A 255 -9.73 -3.35 -8.30
C SER A 255 -9.48 -4.41 -7.23
N ALA A 256 -9.44 -5.69 -7.61
CA ALA A 256 -9.17 -6.81 -6.70
C ALA A 256 -7.76 -6.75 -6.11
N ASP A 257 -6.77 -6.21 -6.82
CA ASP A 257 -5.40 -6.07 -6.31
C ASP A 257 -5.34 -4.94 -5.27
N VAL A 258 -5.96 -3.80 -5.58
CA VAL A 258 -6.05 -2.65 -4.66
C VAL A 258 -6.87 -2.98 -3.41
N GLU A 259 -7.96 -3.75 -3.56
CA GLU A 259 -8.80 -4.20 -2.46
C GLU A 259 -8.10 -5.26 -1.60
N GLY A 260 -7.40 -6.21 -2.24
CA GLY A 260 -6.65 -7.30 -1.63
C GLY A 260 -5.51 -6.84 -0.72
N VAL A 261 -5.05 -5.58 -0.86
CA VAL A 261 -4.10 -4.98 0.10
C VAL A 261 -4.66 -4.95 1.53
N GLY A 262 -5.98 -4.95 1.70
CA GLY A 262 -6.65 -4.91 2.99
C GLY A 262 -6.85 -3.50 3.52
N SER A 263 -7.29 -3.39 4.77
CA SER A 263 -7.58 -2.09 5.39
C SER A 263 -6.31 -1.24 5.53
N ARG A 264 -6.50 0.07 5.67
CA ARG A 264 -5.40 1.01 5.90
C ARG A 264 -4.53 0.62 7.09
N ALA A 265 -5.16 0.25 8.22
CA ALA A 265 -4.44 -0.17 9.41
C ALA A 265 -3.58 -1.43 9.18
N VAL A 266 -4.07 -2.38 8.38
CA VAL A 266 -3.31 -3.59 8.01
C VAL A 266 -2.11 -3.21 7.14
N PHE A 267 -2.33 -2.38 6.12
CA PHE A 267 -1.30 -1.92 5.20
C PHE A 267 -0.21 -1.09 5.90
N GLU A 268 -0.61 -0.08 6.68
CA GLU A 268 0.34 0.78 7.42
C GLU A 268 1.07 -0.01 8.51
N GLY A 269 0.46 -1.05 9.09
CA GLY A 269 1.11 -1.95 10.05
C GLY A 269 2.12 -2.93 9.45
N ARG A 270 2.23 -3.03 8.12
CA ARG A 270 3.21 -3.88 7.42
C ARG A 270 4.53 -3.13 7.20
N CYS A 271 5.63 -3.88 7.15
CA CYS A 271 6.91 -3.36 6.65
C CYS A 271 6.83 -3.10 5.13
N GLU A 272 7.79 -2.35 4.60
CA GLU A 272 7.82 -1.93 3.19
C GLU A 272 7.68 -3.12 2.22
N ALA A 273 8.49 -4.17 2.40
CA ALA A 273 8.45 -5.35 1.54
C ALA A 273 7.06 -6.03 1.52
N LEU A 274 6.39 -6.11 2.68
CA LEU A 274 5.04 -6.65 2.76
C LEU A 274 3.99 -5.73 2.14
N ARG A 275 4.13 -4.40 2.24
CA ARG A 275 3.24 -3.44 1.56
C ARG A 275 3.30 -3.60 0.04
N GLN A 276 4.50 -3.71 -0.50
CA GLN A 276 4.72 -3.95 -1.93
C GLN A 276 4.10 -5.28 -2.36
N LEU A 277 4.41 -6.35 -1.61
CA LEU A 277 3.90 -7.69 -1.87
C LEU A 277 2.37 -7.76 -1.80
N SER A 278 1.74 -7.01 -0.88
CA SER A 278 0.29 -6.94 -0.75
C SER A 278 -0.40 -6.52 -2.05
N LEU A 279 0.26 -5.69 -2.86
CA LEU A 279 -0.27 -5.22 -4.14
C LEU A 279 -0.04 -6.22 -5.29
N ILE A 280 1.11 -6.92 -5.30
CA ILE A 280 1.52 -7.75 -6.45
C ILE A 280 1.38 -9.26 -6.22
N GLN A 281 1.00 -9.71 -5.03
CA GLN A 281 0.93 -11.12 -4.62
C GLN A 281 0.23 -12.04 -5.64
N ARG A 282 -0.91 -11.61 -6.19
CA ARG A 282 -1.71 -12.38 -7.18
C ARG A 282 -0.95 -12.58 -8.48
N HIS A 283 -0.20 -11.56 -8.87
CA HIS A 283 0.53 -11.50 -10.15
C HIS A 283 1.89 -12.20 -10.08
N ILE A 284 2.44 -12.37 -8.88
CA ILE A 284 3.64 -13.20 -8.69
C ILE A 284 3.32 -14.63 -8.24
N GLY A 285 2.04 -14.98 -8.07
CA GLY A 285 1.60 -16.33 -7.69
C GLY A 285 2.06 -16.75 -6.30
N ILE A 286 2.17 -15.81 -5.37
CA ILE A 286 2.53 -16.06 -3.96
C ILE A 286 1.53 -15.28 -3.09
N PRO A 287 0.43 -15.93 -2.66
CA PRO A 287 -0.58 -15.28 -1.84
C PRO A 287 -0.01 -14.77 -0.52
N LEU A 288 -0.37 -13.54 -0.16
CA LEU A 288 -0.12 -12.90 1.13
C LEU A 288 -1.46 -12.58 1.79
N GLU A 289 -1.73 -13.28 2.89
CA GLU A 289 -2.98 -13.18 3.62
C GLU A 289 -2.71 -12.79 5.07
N ARG A 290 -3.67 -12.12 5.70
CA ARG A 290 -3.67 -11.90 7.14
C ARG A 290 -4.85 -12.64 7.74
N ASP A 291 -4.57 -13.59 8.63
CA ASP A 291 -5.61 -14.41 9.24
C ASP A 291 -6.43 -13.65 10.29
N SER A 292 -7.47 -14.29 10.82
CA SER A 292 -8.33 -13.71 11.85
C SER A 292 -7.62 -13.40 13.17
N ASN A 293 -6.43 -13.97 13.40
CA ASN A 293 -5.58 -13.68 14.55
C ASN A 293 -4.61 -12.52 14.28
N GLY A 294 -4.68 -11.91 13.10
CA GLY A 294 -3.80 -10.84 12.68
C GLY A 294 -2.40 -11.31 12.29
N LEU A 295 -2.19 -12.61 12.05
CA LEU A 295 -0.91 -13.17 11.62
C LEU A 295 -0.81 -13.18 10.10
N GLU A 296 0.35 -12.80 9.58
CA GLU A 296 0.63 -12.86 8.14
C GLU A 296 0.90 -14.31 7.71
N ARG A 297 0.39 -14.68 6.54
CA ARG A 297 0.61 -15.97 5.88
C ARG A 297 1.07 -15.74 4.46
N LEU A 298 2.18 -16.36 4.09
CA LEU A 298 2.76 -16.33 2.76
C LEU A 298 2.64 -17.72 2.15
N ASP A 299 1.93 -17.84 1.02
CA ASP A 299 1.67 -19.09 0.33
C ASP A 299 1.04 -20.15 1.26
N GLY A 300 0.08 -19.72 2.09
CA GLY A 300 -0.57 -20.57 3.09
C GLY A 300 0.28 -20.87 4.34
N HIS A 301 1.55 -20.47 4.40
CA HIS A 301 2.41 -20.70 5.55
C HIS A 301 2.52 -19.46 6.42
N ARG A 302 2.48 -19.63 7.75
CA ARG A 302 2.67 -18.52 8.68
C ARG A 302 4.02 -17.84 8.42
N LEU A 303 4.00 -16.52 8.31
CA LEU A 303 5.16 -15.65 8.15
C LEU A 303 5.35 -14.84 9.44
N THR A 304 6.40 -15.15 10.18
CA THR A 304 6.74 -14.45 11.42
C THR A 304 7.86 -13.46 11.15
N ILE A 305 7.56 -12.16 11.21
CA ILE A 305 8.59 -11.11 11.15
C ILE A 305 9.41 -11.12 12.44
N ARG A 306 10.74 -11.07 12.33
CA ARG A 306 11.68 -11.04 13.45
C ARG A 306 12.23 -9.63 13.61
N PRO A 307 11.78 -8.86 14.62
CA PRO A 307 12.41 -7.58 14.95
C PRO A 307 13.88 -7.77 15.33
N LEU A 308 14.74 -6.79 15.02
CA LEU A 308 16.18 -6.85 15.33
C LEU A 308 16.48 -7.23 16.79
N LEU A 309 15.68 -6.71 17.72
CA LEU A 309 15.82 -6.98 19.16
C LEU A 309 15.52 -8.43 19.54
N THR A 310 14.75 -9.15 18.72
CA THR A 310 14.42 -10.57 18.95
C THR A 310 15.45 -11.52 18.36
N LEU A 311 16.32 -11.02 17.48
CA LEU A 311 17.40 -11.82 16.93
C LEU A 311 18.46 -12.05 18.03
N PRO A 312 19.07 -13.25 18.11
CA PRO A 312 20.29 -13.45 18.89
C PRO A 312 21.44 -12.54 18.44
N ALA A 313 22.41 -12.29 19.32
CA ALA A 313 23.60 -11.49 18.98
C ALA A 313 24.44 -12.13 17.86
N ASN A 314 24.49 -13.46 17.82
CA ASN A 314 25.22 -14.24 16.82
C ASN A 314 24.35 -14.70 15.63
N HIS A 315 23.18 -14.10 15.44
CA HIS A 315 22.30 -14.46 14.33
C HIS A 315 22.92 -14.03 12.99
N PRO A 316 22.97 -14.90 11.95
CA PRO A 316 23.72 -14.63 10.72
C PRO A 316 23.23 -13.39 9.97
N PHE A 317 21.94 -13.07 10.08
CA PHE A 317 21.33 -11.91 9.41
C PHE A 317 21.22 -10.66 10.29
N ARG A 318 21.80 -10.67 11.50
CA ARG A 318 21.70 -9.51 12.42
C ARG A 318 22.43 -8.28 11.87
N ASN A 319 23.63 -8.46 11.35
CA ASN A 319 24.50 -7.35 10.93
C ASN A 319 24.01 -6.64 9.66
N GLY A 320 23.22 -7.33 8.83
CA GLY A 320 22.61 -6.78 7.62
C GLY A 320 21.11 -6.51 7.76
N TYR A 321 20.61 -6.36 8.99
CA TYR A 321 19.18 -6.20 9.24
C TYR A 321 18.64 -4.91 8.61
N ASP A 322 17.58 -5.04 7.83
CA ASP A 322 16.83 -3.94 7.22
C ASP A 322 15.39 -3.92 7.79
N GLU A 323 14.98 -2.81 8.41
CA GLU A 323 13.63 -2.67 8.96
C GLU A 323 12.55 -2.60 7.86
N ALA A 324 12.90 -2.11 6.67
CA ALA A 324 11.99 -2.07 5.52
C ALA A 324 11.75 -3.48 4.94
N ASN A 325 12.73 -4.37 5.09
CA ASN A 325 12.71 -5.74 4.59
C ASN A 325 13.29 -6.71 5.65
N PRO A 326 12.60 -6.90 6.78
CA PRO A 326 13.16 -7.54 7.95
C PRO A 326 13.32 -9.05 7.78
N VAL A 327 14.22 -9.62 8.58
CA VAL A 327 14.35 -11.07 8.77
C VAL A 327 12.97 -11.67 9.11
N CYS A 328 12.65 -12.80 8.51
CA CYS A 328 11.40 -13.49 8.75
C CYS A 328 11.57 -15.01 8.83
N GLN A 329 10.59 -15.67 9.42
CA GLN A 329 10.52 -17.13 9.48
C GLN A 329 9.24 -17.62 8.84
N SER A 330 9.34 -18.64 7.98
CA SER A 330 8.17 -19.34 7.41
C SER A 330 8.01 -20.72 8.06
N ASP A 331 6.88 -20.95 8.74
CA ASP A 331 6.63 -22.19 9.50
C ASP A 331 6.62 -23.44 8.61
N GLY A 332 6.33 -23.29 7.31
CA GLY A 332 6.35 -24.38 6.34
C GLY A 332 7.74 -24.98 6.11
N ILE A 333 8.78 -24.20 6.32
CA ILE A 333 10.15 -24.58 5.94
C ILE A 333 11.05 -24.70 7.19
N ARG A 334 10.65 -24.14 8.35
CA ARG A 334 11.52 -23.94 9.54
C ARG A 334 12.76 -23.09 9.24
N ASN A 335 12.77 -22.42 8.10
CA ASN A 335 13.86 -21.57 7.64
C ASN A 335 13.64 -20.14 8.13
N GLU A 336 14.71 -19.54 8.65
CA GLU A 336 14.82 -18.10 8.79
C GLU A 336 15.38 -17.55 7.47
N SER A 337 14.69 -16.59 6.88
CA SER A 337 15.11 -15.90 5.66
C SER A 337 15.76 -14.57 6.04
N ALA A 338 16.81 -14.19 5.33
CA ALA A 338 17.48 -12.91 5.59
C ALA A 338 16.52 -11.72 5.45
N SER A 339 15.47 -11.86 4.64
CA SER A 339 14.42 -10.87 4.49
C SER A 339 13.09 -11.44 3.94
N VAL A 340 12.04 -10.62 3.92
CA VAL A 340 10.74 -10.97 3.30
C VAL A 340 10.89 -11.21 1.79
N ARG A 341 11.71 -10.40 1.11
CA ARG A 341 11.99 -10.60 -0.32
C ARG A 341 12.74 -11.90 -0.59
N ASP A 342 13.60 -12.34 0.34
CA ASP A 342 14.32 -13.60 0.22
C ASP A 342 13.39 -14.81 0.32
N VAL A 343 12.45 -14.82 1.27
CA VAL A 343 11.48 -15.93 1.35
C VAL A 343 10.59 -16.00 0.11
N VAL A 344 10.25 -14.85 -0.49
CA VAL A 344 9.49 -14.80 -1.74
C VAL A 344 10.29 -15.40 -2.89
N LEU A 345 11.56 -15.04 -3.04
CA LEU A 345 12.44 -15.62 -4.07
C LEU A 345 12.69 -17.12 -3.85
N ASP A 346 12.89 -17.57 -2.62
CA ASP A 346 13.08 -18.98 -2.28
C ASP A 346 11.90 -19.84 -2.74
N ARG A 347 10.67 -19.34 -2.55
CA ARG A 347 9.43 -19.97 -3.04
C ARG A 347 9.34 -20.03 -4.57
N MET A 348 10.09 -19.17 -5.27
CA MET A 348 10.22 -19.20 -6.73
C MET A 348 11.39 -20.06 -7.23
N GLY A 349 12.28 -20.52 -6.34
CA GLY A 349 13.53 -21.23 -6.70
C GLY A 349 13.37 -22.60 -7.35
N PHE A 350 12.13 -23.08 -7.53
CA PHE A 350 11.82 -24.33 -8.24
C PHE A 350 10.96 -24.09 -9.49
N GLY A 351 10.85 -22.85 -9.95
CA GLY A 351 10.20 -22.54 -11.23
C GLY A 351 11.11 -22.82 -12.42
N GLY A 352 10.49 -23.24 -13.54
CA GLY A 352 11.19 -23.50 -14.80
C GLY A 352 11.62 -24.96 -15.00
N SER A 353 12.53 -25.18 -15.94
CA SER A 353 13.15 -26.47 -16.25
C SER A 353 14.46 -26.61 -15.50
N LYS A 354 14.67 -27.76 -14.84
CA LYS A 354 15.97 -28.12 -14.29
C LYS A 354 16.93 -28.48 -15.42
N VAL A 355 18.05 -27.77 -15.52
CA VAL A 355 19.10 -27.98 -16.52
C VAL A 355 20.03 -29.10 -16.08
N THR A 356 20.51 -29.04 -14.84
CA THR A 356 21.43 -29.99 -14.21
C THR A 356 21.32 -29.90 -12.70
N ASP A 357 21.74 -30.96 -12.02
CA ASP A 357 21.99 -30.97 -10.59
C ASP A 357 23.25 -31.74 -10.24
N HIS A 358 23.95 -31.27 -9.22
CA HIS A 358 25.16 -31.91 -8.73
C HIS A 358 25.13 -32.00 -7.22
N ARG A 359 25.50 -33.19 -6.72
CA ARG A 359 25.64 -33.47 -5.29
C ARG A 359 27.11 -33.59 -4.94
N VAL A 360 27.55 -32.75 -4.02
CA VAL A 360 28.90 -32.73 -3.50
C VAL A 360 28.86 -33.16 -2.04
N GLN A 361 29.57 -34.24 -1.72
CA GLN A 361 29.73 -34.69 -0.34
C GLN A 361 30.92 -33.99 0.30
N ARG A 362 30.91 -33.85 1.62
CA ARG A 362 32.02 -33.25 2.40
C ARG A 362 33.37 -33.93 2.23
N HIS A 363 33.41 -35.18 1.74
CA HIS A 363 34.66 -35.86 1.41
C HIS A 363 35.38 -35.26 0.18
N ASP A 364 34.71 -34.41 -0.60
CA ASP A 364 35.33 -33.45 -1.52
C ASP A 364 35.35 -32.07 -0.84
N PRO A 365 36.33 -31.80 0.05
CA PRO A 365 36.34 -30.61 0.87
C PRO A 365 36.49 -29.34 0.01
N THR A 366 37.16 -29.42 -1.14
CA THR A 366 37.37 -28.27 -2.02
C THR A 366 36.05 -27.79 -2.59
N ARG A 367 35.27 -28.70 -3.20
CA ARG A 367 33.98 -28.33 -3.79
C ARG A 367 32.94 -27.98 -2.73
N TYR A 368 32.88 -28.77 -1.65
CA TYR A 368 31.92 -28.53 -0.57
C TYR A 368 32.15 -27.17 0.10
N ASN A 369 33.40 -26.83 0.44
CA ASN A 369 33.70 -25.55 1.09
C ASN A 369 33.42 -24.36 0.18
N ARG A 370 33.67 -24.49 -1.13
CA ARG A 370 33.34 -23.43 -2.08
C ARG A 370 31.84 -23.22 -2.23
N LEU A 371 31.04 -24.29 -2.34
CA LEU A 371 29.58 -24.18 -2.36
C LEU A 371 29.04 -23.56 -1.07
N ARG A 372 29.59 -23.96 0.09
CA ARG A 372 29.26 -23.35 1.38
C ARG A 372 29.63 -21.88 1.45
N GLN A 373 30.77 -21.49 0.88
CA GLN A 373 31.17 -20.09 0.75
C GLN A 373 30.16 -19.31 -0.11
N LEU A 374 29.79 -19.82 -1.28
CA LEU A 374 28.78 -19.18 -2.14
C LEU A 374 27.41 -19.05 -1.45
N ALA A 375 27.01 -20.04 -0.67
CA ALA A 375 25.74 -20.00 0.08
C ALA A 375 25.74 -18.96 1.22
N THR A 376 26.90 -18.62 1.77
CA THR A 376 27.04 -17.73 2.94
C THR A 376 27.67 -16.37 2.62
N GLN A 377 28.19 -16.18 1.40
CA GLN A 377 28.81 -14.95 0.95
C GLN A 377 27.77 -13.80 0.86
N PRO A 378 28.08 -12.59 1.34
CA PRO A 378 27.22 -11.43 1.15
C PRO A 378 27.11 -11.08 -0.35
N PRO A 379 25.94 -10.61 -0.84
CA PRO A 379 25.82 -10.08 -2.20
C PRO A 379 26.81 -8.92 -2.46
N PRO A 380 27.27 -8.72 -3.72
CA PRO A 380 26.94 -9.52 -4.90
C PRO A 380 27.76 -10.83 -5.01
N ILE A 381 27.19 -11.83 -5.68
CA ILE A 381 27.89 -13.06 -6.10
C ILE A 381 27.89 -13.07 -7.62
N TRP A 382 29.08 -13.18 -8.25
CA TRP A 382 29.23 -13.10 -9.71
C TRP A 382 28.66 -11.81 -10.33
N GLY A 383 28.63 -10.71 -9.57
CA GLY A 383 27.98 -9.45 -9.98
C GLY A 383 26.45 -9.46 -9.88
N CYS A 384 25.83 -10.59 -9.53
CA CYS A 384 24.39 -10.71 -9.30
C CYS A 384 24.02 -10.15 -7.93
N HIS A 385 23.00 -9.29 -7.90
CA HIS A 385 22.49 -8.66 -6.66
C HIS A 385 21.16 -9.26 -6.18
N THR A 386 20.40 -9.87 -7.09
CA THR A 386 19.15 -10.55 -6.74
C THR A 386 19.47 -11.95 -6.24
N ILE A 387 19.48 -12.09 -4.91
CA ILE A 387 19.86 -13.34 -4.25
C ILE A 387 18.95 -13.57 -3.06
N SER A 388 18.44 -14.79 -2.89
CA SER A 388 17.74 -15.24 -1.68
C SER A 388 18.69 -15.99 -0.74
N THR A 389 18.58 -15.76 0.57
CA THR A 389 19.33 -16.50 1.60
C THR A 389 18.41 -16.99 2.70
N ASN A 390 18.47 -18.28 2.97
CA ASN A 390 17.72 -18.92 4.04
C ASN A 390 18.65 -19.77 4.90
N HIS A 391 18.37 -19.83 6.19
CA HIS A 391 19.15 -20.58 7.18
C HIS A 391 18.24 -21.36 8.11
N ILE A 392 18.52 -22.65 8.28
CA ILE A 392 17.79 -23.56 9.17
C ILE A 392 18.59 -23.70 10.44
N ARG A 393 18.41 -22.78 11.39
CA ARG A 393 19.24 -22.70 12.60
C ARG A 393 19.35 -24.02 13.37
N ALA A 394 18.28 -24.80 13.44
CA ALA A 394 18.27 -26.06 14.20
C ALA A 394 19.19 -27.13 13.59
N LEU A 395 19.42 -27.08 12.28
CA LEU A 395 20.20 -28.07 11.55
C LEU A 395 21.54 -27.51 11.05
N GLY A 396 21.68 -26.17 11.01
CA GLY A 396 22.80 -25.46 10.40
C GLY A 396 22.73 -25.37 8.88
N ASP A 397 21.61 -25.81 8.28
CA ASP A 397 21.46 -25.88 6.83
C ASP A 397 21.32 -24.47 6.23
N PHE A 398 21.76 -24.31 4.98
CA PHE A 398 21.68 -23.05 4.23
C PHE A 398 21.10 -23.27 2.84
N ASN A 399 20.18 -22.40 2.44
CA ASN A 399 19.68 -22.36 1.08
C ASN A 399 20.01 -21.00 0.45
N ARG A 400 20.38 -21.01 -0.82
CA ARG A 400 20.71 -19.80 -1.57
C ARG A 400 20.18 -19.91 -2.99
N MET A 401 19.43 -18.91 -3.43
CA MET A 401 19.05 -18.77 -4.85
C MET A 401 19.79 -17.56 -5.44
N ILE A 402 20.61 -17.75 -6.47
CA ILE A 402 21.37 -16.69 -7.16
C ILE A 402 20.80 -16.51 -8.56
N LEU A 403 20.18 -15.37 -8.84
CA LEU A 403 19.64 -15.04 -10.15
C LEU A 403 20.76 -14.64 -11.12
N LEU A 404 20.98 -15.42 -12.17
CA LEU A 404 22.00 -15.16 -13.18
C LEU A 404 21.48 -14.30 -14.33
N HIS A 405 20.21 -14.51 -14.72
CA HIS A 405 19.54 -13.82 -15.82
C HIS A 405 18.02 -13.81 -15.58
N GLY A 406 17.28 -12.85 -16.14
CA GLY A 406 15.83 -12.66 -15.94
C GLY A 406 15.47 -11.50 -15.00
N GLY A 407 16.47 -10.77 -14.51
CA GLY A 407 16.29 -9.63 -13.61
C GLY A 407 16.21 -8.28 -14.33
N GLN A 408 16.60 -8.22 -15.60
CA GLN A 408 16.71 -7.00 -16.39
C GLN A 408 15.54 -6.83 -17.38
N PRO A 409 15.30 -5.59 -17.90
CA PRO A 409 14.23 -5.31 -18.85
C PRO A 409 14.23 -6.14 -20.14
N ASP A 410 15.42 -6.41 -20.68
CA ASP A 410 15.60 -7.04 -22.00
C ASP A 410 15.91 -8.54 -21.91
N ASP A 411 15.92 -9.10 -20.69
CA ASP A 411 16.10 -10.53 -20.49
C ASP A 411 14.89 -11.26 -21.08
N THR A 412 15.14 -12.31 -21.85
CA THR A 412 14.08 -13.06 -22.56
C THR A 412 13.68 -14.34 -21.84
N PHE A 413 14.51 -14.75 -20.89
CA PHE A 413 14.30 -15.88 -20.00
C PHE A 413 14.93 -15.58 -18.64
N GLU A 414 14.65 -16.45 -17.69
CA GLU A 414 15.20 -16.45 -16.36
C GLU A 414 16.08 -17.67 -16.18
N ALA A 415 17.25 -17.50 -15.57
CA ALA A 415 18.12 -18.57 -15.14
C ALA A 415 18.71 -18.27 -13.77
N HIS A 416 18.72 -19.27 -12.89
CA HIS A 416 19.23 -19.14 -11.54
C HIS A 416 19.90 -20.43 -11.06
N ILE A 417 20.76 -20.25 -10.07
CA ILE A 417 21.37 -21.34 -9.33
C ILE A 417 20.72 -21.44 -7.96
N TYR A 418 20.37 -22.65 -7.56
CA TYR A 418 19.90 -22.96 -6.23
C TYR A 418 20.93 -23.84 -5.52
N ILE A 419 21.45 -23.40 -4.37
CA ILE A 419 22.41 -24.13 -3.54
C ILE A 419 21.70 -24.51 -2.24
N TYR A 420 21.82 -25.78 -1.87
CA TYR A 420 21.33 -26.34 -0.62
C TYR A 420 22.51 -27.00 0.10
N ILE A 421 22.85 -26.49 1.28
CA ILE A 421 23.88 -27.06 2.15
C ILE A 421 23.17 -27.72 3.32
N SER A 422 23.34 -29.03 3.48
CA SER A 422 22.94 -29.73 4.69
C SER A 422 24.14 -29.92 5.61
N SER A 423 23.93 -29.64 6.89
CA SER A 423 24.85 -29.95 7.99
C SER A 423 24.28 -30.96 8.96
N ASP A 424 23.28 -31.74 8.55
CA ASP A 424 22.93 -32.94 9.29
C ASP A 424 24.13 -33.90 9.28
N THR A 425 24.52 -34.30 10.50
CA THR A 425 25.56 -35.28 10.82
C THR A 425 25.52 -36.56 9.99
N SER A 426 24.35 -36.93 9.46
CA SER A 426 24.16 -38.13 8.66
C SER A 426 24.53 -37.98 7.17
N SER A 427 24.54 -36.77 6.62
CA SER A 427 24.58 -36.58 5.17
C SER A 427 25.54 -35.51 4.64
N ASP A 428 25.98 -34.53 5.46
CA ASP A 428 27.05 -33.56 5.16
C ASP A 428 27.26 -33.30 3.65
N LEU A 429 26.20 -32.82 2.99
CA LEU A 429 26.12 -32.70 1.54
C LEU A 429 25.77 -31.27 1.12
N ALA A 430 26.22 -30.94 -0.08
CA ALA A 430 25.88 -29.73 -0.79
C ALA A 430 25.24 -30.14 -2.12
N ASP A 431 23.97 -29.81 -2.31
CA ASP A 431 23.27 -29.97 -3.57
C ASP A 431 23.25 -28.61 -4.30
N VAL A 432 23.55 -28.62 -5.59
CA VAL A 432 23.45 -27.43 -6.46
C VAL A 432 22.62 -27.76 -7.68
N TYR A 433 21.74 -26.85 -8.05
CA TYR A 433 20.81 -26.99 -9.16
C TYR A 433 20.91 -25.76 -10.06
N LEU A 434 20.84 -25.98 -11.36
CA LEU A 434 20.67 -24.92 -12.36
C LEU A 434 19.26 -25.02 -12.94
N TYR A 435 18.49 -23.95 -12.86
CA TYR A 435 17.15 -23.85 -13.43
C TYR A 435 17.10 -22.77 -14.51
N THR A 436 16.20 -22.95 -15.47
CA THR A 436 15.95 -21.96 -16.54
C THR A 436 14.51 -21.99 -17.04
N THR A 437 14.04 -20.86 -17.55
CA THR A 437 12.78 -20.75 -18.31
C THR A 437 13.01 -20.64 -19.82
N GLU A 438 14.26 -20.75 -20.28
CA GLU A 438 14.61 -20.90 -21.68
C GLU A 438 13.85 -22.09 -22.29
N ARG A 439 13.31 -21.90 -23.51
CA ARG A 439 12.64 -23.00 -24.21
C ARG A 439 13.68 -24.02 -24.67
N PRO A 440 13.52 -25.31 -24.35
CA PRO A 440 14.49 -26.31 -24.73
C PRO A 440 14.57 -26.46 -26.27
N VAL A 441 15.80 -26.60 -26.78
CA VAL A 441 16.07 -27.01 -28.16
C VAL A 441 16.35 -28.52 -28.25
N ILE A 442 16.55 -29.04 -29.47
CA ILE A 442 16.97 -30.42 -29.69
C ILE A 442 18.37 -30.61 -29.08
N GLY A 443 18.51 -31.61 -28.22
CA GLY A 443 19.76 -31.92 -27.52
C GLY A 443 19.52 -32.80 -26.29
N VAL A 444 20.58 -33.11 -25.55
CA VAL A 444 20.53 -33.89 -24.30
C VAL A 444 21.13 -33.07 -23.16
N GLY A 445 20.53 -33.17 -21.97
CA GLY A 445 21.01 -32.47 -20.77
C GLY A 445 21.10 -30.96 -20.95
N ALA A 446 22.24 -30.38 -20.55
CA ALA A 446 22.49 -28.94 -20.60
C ALA A 446 22.53 -28.36 -22.03
N ALA A 447 22.86 -29.18 -23.05
CA ALA A 447 22.89 -28.74 -24.45
C ALA A 447 21.51 -28.33 -24.98
N ARG A 448 20.42 -28.68 -24.29
CA ARG A 448 19.06 -28.24 -24.61
C ARG A 448 18.81 -26.76 -24.33
N PHE A 449 19.72 -26.08 -23.61
CA PHE A 449 19.53 -24.70 -23.12
C PHE A 449 20.78 -23.85 -23.43
N PRO A 450 21.09 -23.61 -24.72
CA PRO A 450 22.32 -22.95 -25.13
C PRO A 450 22.48 -21.53 -24.57
N GLU A 451 21.41 -20.74 -24.48
CA GLU A 451 21.50 -19.37 -23.95
C GLU A 451 21.77 -19.36 -22.45
N THR A 452 21.15 -20.27 -21.70
CA THR A 452 21.44 -20.50 -20.27
C THR A 452 22.90 -20.86 -20.08
N MET A 453 23.44 -21.75 -20.90
CA MET A 453 24.85 -22.14 -20.83
C MET A 453 25.80 -20.99 -21.14
N ARG A 454 25.43 -20.10 -22.08
CA ARG A 454 26.18 -18.87 -22.36
C ARG A 454 26.20 -17.94 -21.15
N VAL A 455 25.03 -17.70 -20.52
CA VAL A 455 24.90 -16.87 -19.30
C VAL A 455 25.75 -17.43 -18.17
N VAL A 456 25.66 -18.73 -17.91
CA VAL A 456 26.41 -19.41 -16.83
C VAL A 456 27.92 -19.23 -17.01
N ARG A 457 28.43 -19.46 -18.23
CA ARG A 457 29.85 -19.26 -18.57
C ARG A 457 30.31 -17.81 -18.38
N GLN A 458 29.45 -16.86 -18.75
CA GLN A 458 29.75 -15.44 -18.62
C GLN A 458 29.75 -14.97 -17.16
N ALA A 459 28.84 -15.47 -16.33
CA ALA A 459 28.68 -15.01 -14.94
C ALA A 459 29.68 -15.68 -13.99
N MET A 460 29.77 -17.01 -14.01
CA MET A 460 30.48 -17.77 -12.96
C MET A 460 31.99 -17.90 -13.20
N GLY A 461 32.43 -17.91 -14.45
CA GLY A 461 33.79 -18.32 -14.81
C GLY A 461 34.01 -19.84 -14.72
N ALA A 462 35.10 -20.31 -15.33
CA ALA A 462 35.36 -21.75 -15.50
C ALA A 462 35.55 -22.50 -14.16
N ASP A 463 36.25 -21.89 -13.21
CA ASP A 463 36.57 -22.53 -11.93
C ASP A 463 35.31 -22.80 -11.10
N ASP A 464 34.43 -21.81 -10.97
CA ASP A 464 33.19 -21.98 -10.20
C ASP A 464 32.20 -22.92 -10.90
N ILE A 465 32.19 -22.97 -12.23
CA ILE A 465 31.42 -23.98 -12.99
C ILE A 465 31.91 -25.38 -12.68
N GLN A 466 33.23 -25.61 -12.75
CA GLN A 466 33.83 -26.91 -12.47
C GLN A 466 33.61 -27.32 -11.01
N VAL A 467 33.66 -26.38 -10.09
CA VAL A 467 33.43 -26.64 -8.67
C VAL A 467 31.96 -26.96 -8.39
N ALA A 468 31.03 -26.19 -8.96
CA ALA A 468 29.60 -26.39 -8.72
C ALA A 468 29.07 -27.65 -9.43
N PHE A 469 29.38 -27.84 -10.71
CA PHE A 469 28.71 -28.84 -11.54
C PHE A 469 29.64 -29.96 -12.05
N GLY A 470 30.94 -29.91 -11.75
CA GLY A 470 31.91 -30.83 -12.32
C GLY A 470 31.89 -30.80 -13.85
N SER A 471 31.95 -31.98 -14.48
CA SER A 471 31.90 -32.11 -15.94
C SER A 471 30.48 -32.06 -16.53
N GLN A 472 29.42 -31.90 -15.71
CA GLN A 472 28.04 -31.99 -16.22
C GLN A 472 27.64 -30.84 -17.16
N LEU A 473 28.38 -29.73 -17.13
CA LEU A 473 28.14 -28.56 -17.98
C LEU A 473 29.10 -28.46 -19.17
N VAL A 474 30.01 -29.42 -19.32
CA VAL A 474 30.90 -29.52 -20.49
C VAL A 474 30.07 -30.10 -21.64
N VAL A 475 29.59 -29.21 -22.50
CA VAL A 475 29.04 -29.61 -23.81
C VAL A 475 30.24 -29.76 -24.72
N GLU A 476 30.60 -30.99 -25.09
CA GLU A 476 31.55 -31.21 -26.19
C GLU A 476 30.96 -30.52 -27.44
N VAL A 477 31.70 -29.55 -27.96
CA VAL A 477 31.37 -28.90 -29.23
C VAL A 477 31.94 -29.84 -30.29
N ASP A 478 31.08 -30.67 -30.86
CA ASP A 478 31.42 -31.45 -32.07
C ASP A 478 31.67 -30.53 -33.28
#